data_AF-A0A937PBC2-F1
#
_entry.id   AF-A0A937PBC2-F1
#
_cell.length_a   1.000
_cell.length_b   1.000
_cell.length_c   1.000
_cell.angle_alpha   90.00
_cell.angle_beta   90.00
_cell.angle_gamma   90.00
#
_symmetry.space_group_name_H-M   'P 1'
#
loop_
_entity.id
_entity.type
_entity.pdbx_description
1 polymer ?
#
loop_
_entity_poly.entity_id
_entity_poly.type
_entity_poly.pdbx_seq_one_letter_code
_entity_poly.pdbx_strand_id
1 'polypeptide(L)'
;QIEYIARDKPAAAKKFKSDLLKRIREIPEMPFVNRKSIFFDREDIRNLIFKGYIIVYKVDDKKGIITVFGFTKYKENPFDKK
;
A
#
# COMPACT_ATOMS: atom_id res chain seq x y z
N GLN A 1 13.65 -2.63 4.05
CA GLN A 1 12.57 -2.67 5.08
C GLN A 1 12.06 -4.09 5.36
N ILE A 2 11.79 -4.91 4.33
CA ILE A 2 11.44 -6.35 4.50
C ILE A 2 12.60 -7.17 5.09
N GLU A 3 13.84 -6.82 4.73
CA GLU A 3 15.06 -7.49 5.22
C GLU A 3 15.24 -7.44 6.74
N TYR A 4 14.75 -6.39 7.40
CA TYR A 4 14.86 -6.25 8.86
C TYR A 4 13.94 -7.22 9.61
N ILE A 5 12.77 -7.54 9.05
CA ILE A 5 11.80 -8.49 9.64
C ILE A 5 12.23 -9.94 9.33
N ALA A 6 12.83 -10.16 8.16
CA ALA A 6 13.26 -11.49 7.72
C ALA A 6 14.39 -12.09 8.56
N ARG A 7 15.25 -11.26 9.18
CA ARG A 7 16.35 -11.73 10.04
C ARG A 7 15.91 -12.29 11.40
N ASP A 8 14.77 -11.83 11.94
CA ASP A 8 14.29 -12.25 13.27
C ASP A 8 13.26 -13.40 13.16
N LYS A 9 12.27 -13.28 12.26
CA LYS A 9 11.20 -14.29 12.09
C LYS A 9 10.80 -14.46 10.61
N PRO A 10 11.52 -15.31 9.84
CA PRO A 10 11.29 -15.47 8.39
C PRO A 10 9.87 -15.92 8.05
N ALA A 11 9.27 -16.78 8.88
CA ALA A 11 7.87 -17.21 8.71
C ALA A 11 6.88 -16.04 8.83
N ALA A 12 7.10 -15.12 9.77
CA ALA A 12 6.27 -13.93 9.94
C ALA A 12 6.42 -12.97 8.76
N ALA A 13 7.63 -12.79 8.24
CA ALA A 13 7.88 -12.00 7.03
C ALA A 13 7.18 -12.59 5.80
N LYS A 14 7.24 -13.92 5.62
CA LYS A 14 6.54 -14.61 4.52
C LYS A 14 5.03 -14.46 4.63
N LYS A 15 4.47 -14.64 5.83
CA LYS A 15 3.03 -14.45 6.09
C LYS A 15 2.60 -13.02 5.82
N PHE A 16 3.34 -12.03 6.34
CA PHE A 16 3.09 -10.62 6.08
C PHE A 16 3.04 -10.30 4.58
N LYS A 17 4.03 -10.76 3.80
CA LYS A 17 4.07 -10.57 2.34
C LYS A 17 2.86 -11.22 1.66
N SER A 18 2.54 -12.46 2.02
CA SER A 18 1.41 -13.19 1.44
C SER A 18 0.09 -12.47 1.70
N ASP A 19 -0.17 -12.09 2.94
CA ASP A 19 -1.38 -11.40 3.36
C ASP A 19 -1.50 -10.02 2.71
N LEU A 20 -0.40 -9.28 2.61
CA LEU A 20 -0.37 -7.99 1.91
C LEU A 20 -0.71 -8.15 0.43
N LEU A 21 -0.10 -9.12 -0.25
CA LEU A 21 -0.37 -9.37 -1.67
C LEU A 21 -1.82 -9.82 -1.91
N LYS A 22 -2.45 -10.53 -0.98
CA LYS A 22 -3.89 -10.85 -1.06
C LYS A 22 -4.72 -9.57 -1.04
N ARG A 23 -4.47 -8.69 -0.08
CA ARG A 23 -5.16 -7.39 0.01
C ARG A 23 -4.98 -6.52 -1.22
N ILE A 24 -3.79 -6.51 -1.83
CA ILE A 24 -3.54 -5.76 -3.06
C ILE A 24 -4.35 -6.33 -4.24
N ARG A 25 -4.49 -7.66 -4.32
CA ARG A 25 -5.27 -8.32 -5.39
C ARG A 25 -6.77 -8.13 -5.27
N GLU A 26 -7.28 -7.75 -4.10
CA GLU A 26 -8.70 -7.40 -3.88
C GLU A 26 -9.02 -5.98 -4.42
N ILE A 27 -8.01 -5.12 -4.61
CA ILE A 27 -8.23 -3.71 -5.00
C ILE A 27 -9.00 -3.57 -6.32
N PRO A 28 -8.71 -4.32 -7.41
CA PRO A 28 -9.43 -4.17 -8.66
C PRO A 28 -10.95 -4.40 -8.57
N GLU A 29 -11.44 -5.19 -7.61
CA GLU A 29 -12.87 -5.46 -7.44
C GLU A 29 -13.63 -4.21 -6.97
N MET A 30 -13.00 -3.38 -6.15
CA MET A 30 -13.56 -2.12 -5.68
C MET A 30 -12.42 -1.10 -5.47
N PRO A 31 -11.89 -0.46 -6.54
CA PRO A 31 -10.65 0.32 -6.46
C PRO A 31 -10.69 1.50 -5.49
N PHE A 32 -11.89 2.02 -5.23
CA PHE A 32 -12.14 3.15 -4.32
C PHE A 32 -12.52 2.74 -2.90
N VAL A 33 -12.49 1.44 -2.55
CA VAL A 33 -12.85 0.93 -1.21
C VAL A 33 -11.94 1.47 -0.12
N ASN A 34 -10.66 1.65 -0.42
CA ASN A 34 -9.70 2.24 0.52
C ASN A 34 -9.86 3.75 0.53
N ARG A 35 -9.51 4.41 1.64
CA ARG A 35 -9.62 5.88 1.78
C ARG A 35 -8.76 6.66 0.79
N LYS A 36 -9.16 7.90 0.50
CA LYS A 36 -8.33 8.90 -0.19
C LYS A 36 -6.96 9.03 0.51
N SER A 37 -5.91 9.24 -0.28
CA SER A 37 -4.58 9.38 0.26
C SER A 37 -4.45 10.61 1.15
N ILE A 38 -3.77 10.46 2.29
CA ILE A 38 -3.41 11.58 3.16
C ILE A 38 -2.21 12.37 2.64
N PHE A 39 -1.51 11.85 1.62
CA PHE A 39 -0.30 12.46 1.07
C PHE A 39 -0.58 13.27 -0.20
N PHE A 40 -1.75 13.10 -0.79
CA PHE A 40 -2.12 13.74 -2.05
C PHE A 40 -3.57 14.20 -1.98
N ASP A 41 -3.82 15.46 -2.32
CA ASP A 41 -5.18 15.96 -2.50
C ASP A 41 -5.75 15.54 -3.87
N ARG A 42 -5.92 14.23 -4.04
CA ARG A 42 -6.37 13.61 -5.29
C ARG A 42 -7.28 12.42 -5.02
N GLU A 43 -8.48 12.44 -5.59
CA GLU A 43 -9.49 11.40 -5.34
C GLU A 43 -9.08 10.03 -5.92
N ASP A 44 -8.31 10.06 -7.00
CA ASP A 44 -7.80 8.88 -7.70
C ASP A 44 -6.58 8.23 -7.02
N ILE A 45 -6.05 8.83 -5.94
CA ILE A 45 -4.96 8.25 -5.17
C ILE A 45 -5.50 7.79 -3.82
N ARG A 46 -5.30 6.51 -3.50
CA ARG A 46 -5.89 5.83 -2.35
C ARG A 46 -4.83 5.19 -1.48
N ASN A 47 -5.16 5.00 -0.20
CA ASN A 47 -4.27 4.43 0.82
C ASN A 47 -4.86 3.14 1.39
N LEU A 48 -4.27 1.99 1.03
CA LEU A 48 -4.50 0.72 1.72
C LEU A 48 -3.68 0.69 3.02
N ILE A 49 -4.35 0.58 4.17
CA ILE A 49 -3.69 0.44 5.48
C ILE A 49 -3.55 -1.04 5.79
N PHE A 50 -2.33 -1.47 6.08
CA PHE A 50 -2.04 -2.86 6.42
C PHE A 50 -1.01 -2.96 7.54
N LYS A 51 -1.43 -3.38 8.74
CA LYS A 51 -0.54 -3.68 9.89
C LYS A 51 0.49 -2.56 10.18
N GLY A 52 0.04 -1.30 10.21
CA GLY A 52 0.90 -0.14 10.45
C GLY A 52 1.69 0.34 9.22
N TYR A 53 1.43 -0.23 8.04
CA TYR A 53 1.94 0.28 6.78
C TYR A 53 0.83 0.92 5.96
N ILE A 54 1.21 1.86 5.10
CA ILE A 54 0.36 2.48 4.11
C ILE A 54 0.92 2.13 2.73
N ILE A 55 0.07 1.52 1.91
CA ILE A 55 0.32 1.28 0.49
C ILE A 55 -0.43 2.36 -0.26
N VAL A 56 0.30 3.13 -1.06
CA VAL A 56 -0.27 4.21 -1.87
C VAL A 56 -0.38 3.72 -3.30
N TYR A 57 -1.58 3.83 -3.84
CA TYR A 57 -1.88 3.43 -5.20
C TYR A 57 -2.76 4.44 -5.90
N LYS A 58 -2.64 4.50 -7.23
CA LYS A 58 -3.46 5.32 -8.11
C LYS A 58 -4.43 4.43 -8.89
N VAL A 59 -5.67 4.87 -9.01
CA VAL A 59 -6.70 4.29 -9.85
C VAL A 59 -6.79 5.11 -11.15
N ASP A 60 -6.50 4.47 -12.28
CA ASP A 60 -6.82 5.02 -13.61
C ASP A 60 -8.06 4.30 -14.12
N ASP A 61 -9.23 4.83 -13.80
CA ASP A 61 -10.53 4.25 -14.13
C ASP A 61 -10.74 4.12 -15.65
N LYS A 62 -10.26 5.12 -16.40
CA LYS A 62 -10.37 5.12 -17.87
C LYS A 62 -9.58 4.00 -18.52
N LYS A 63 -8.44 3.62 -17.93
CA LYS A 63 -7.58 2.53 -18.45
C LYS A 63 -7.82 1.20 -17.74
N GLY A 64 -8.60 1.18 -16.66
CA GLY A 64 -8.74 -0.01 -15.79
C GLY A 64 -7.43 -0.42 -15.12
N ILE A 65 -6.53 0.54 -14.83
CA ILE A 65 -5.19 0.26 -14.30
C ILE A 65 -5.09 0.74 -12.85
N ILE A 66 -4.56 -0.12 -11.98
CA ILE A 66 -4.13 0.25 -10.63
C ILE A 66 -2.61 0.27 -10.59
N THR A 67 -2.03 1.41 -10.21
CA THR A 67 -0.58 1.57 -10.06
C THR A 67 -0.23 1.72 -8.59
N VAL A 68 0.50 0.77 -8.03
CA VAL A 68 1.07 0.88 -6.67
C VAL A 68 2.42 1.57 -6.76
N PHE A 69 2.63 2.65 -6.00
CA PHE A 69 3.86 3.45 -6.08
C PHE A 69 4.40 3.93 -4.72
N GLY A 70 3.74 3.61 -3.62
CA GLY A 70 4.23 3.92 -2.27
C GLY A 70 4.03 2.77 -1.30
N PHE A 71 5.03 2.54 -0.45
CA PHE A 71 4.93 1.63 0.69
C PHE A 71 5.73 2.23 1.86
N THR A 72 5.02 2.69 2.89
CA THR A 72 5.60 3.42 4.02
C THR A 72 5.02 2.95 5.34
N LYS A 73 5.72 3.19 6.45
CA LYS A 73 5.10 3.09 7.78
C LYS A 73 4.11 4.25 7.95
N TYR A 74 3.03 4.02 8.70
CA TYR A 74 1.98 5.03 8.87
C TYR A 74 2.42 6.37 9.51
N LYS A 75 3.62 6.40 10.12
CA LYS A 75 4.21 7.59 10.73
C LYS A 75 5.21 8.33 9.83
N GLU A 76 5.52 7.78 8.66
CA GLU A 76 6.52 8.32 7.74
C GLU A 76 5.82 8.76 6.45
N ASN A 77 5.98 10.02 6.05
CA ASN A 77 5.57 10.47 4.72
C ASN A 77 6.71 10.21 3.73
N PRO A 78 6.56 9.25 2.79
CA PRO A 78 7.61 8.88 1.86
C PRO A 78 7.76 9.89 0.71
N PHE A 79 6.88 10.90 0.63
CA PHE A 79 6.85 11.89 -0.44
C PHE A 79 7.31 13.28 -0.01
N ASP A 80 7.64 13.47 1.28
CA ASP A 80 8.28 14.71 1.71
C ASP A 80 9.71 14.78 1.15
N LYS A 81 10.03 15.90 0.51
CA LYS A 81 11.40 16.17 0.06
C LYS A 81 12.27 16.38 1.30
N LYS A 82 13.28 15.53 1.49
CA LYS A 82 14.41 15.85 2.37
C LYS A 82 15.29 16.91 1.73
#